data_AF-A0A0N4WI01-F1
#
_entry.id   AF-A0A0N4WI01-F1
#
_cell.length_a   1.000
_cell.length_b   1.000
_cell.length_c   1.000
_cell.angle_alpha   90.00
_cell.angle_beta   90.00
_cell.angle_gamma   90.00
#
_symmetry.space_group_name_H-M   'P 1'
#
loop_
_entity.id
_entity.type
_entity.pdbx_description
1 polymer ?
#
loop_
_entity_poly.entity_id
_entity_poly.type
_entity_poly.pdbx_seq_one_letter_code
_entity_poly.pdbx_strand_id
1 'polypeptide(L)'
;MTMATFYEDMLLQMDRLSRIRILEPEDETSLSQMERRVRRILSIGYRLALAIFITAHIFDFLFSSVWMHGYIWSLNLPIDLDMSDKSAGAIVYHQLEQVGQIERLILMTGKVLAIALVMMFCGFASGKPQTIWKLFRLSMCIGGLGGLLRPMQLKQRMFSSLHEGFYCFVITFSIGAILAVRSTERLPSSVGVVEPEAAADKRLGEVSPDREENNNNTAKEEMKEE
;
A
#
# COMPACT_ATOMS: atom_id res chain seq x y z
N MET A 1 37.83 -41.92 -3.97
CA MET A 1 36.99 -40.76 -3.62
C MET A 1 35.84 -40.75 -4.61
N THR A 2 34.68 -41.26 -4.18
CA THR A 2 33.54 -41.52 -5.06
C THR A 2 32.73 -40.24 -5.25
N MET A 3 32.14 -40.03 -6.44
CA MET A 3 31.25 -38.89 -6.74
C MET A 3 30.19 -38.65 -5.66
N ALA A 4 29.73 -39.71 -4.99
CA ALA A 4 28.79 -39.64 -3.88
C ALA A 4 29.29 -38.80 -2.69
N THR A 5 30.57 -38.91 -2.31
CA THR A 5 31.11 -38.14 -1.16
C THR A 5 31.27 -36.66 -1.49
N PHE A 6 31.48 -36.31 -2.76
CA PHE A 6 31.55 -34.91 -3.21
C PHE A 6 30.16 -34.26 -3.22
N TYR A 7 29.13 -34.99 -3.64
CA TYR A 7 27.74 -34.49 -3.60
C TYR A 7 27.23 -34.30 -2.18
N GLU A 8 27.55 -35.22 -1.25
CA GLU A 8 27.20 -35.09 0.17
C GLU A 8 27.87 -33.85 0.79
N ASP A 9 29.17 -33.63 0.57
CA ASP A 9 29.89 -32.47 1.10
C ASP A 9 29.39 -31.14 0.48
N MET A 10 29.06 -31.15 -0.81
CA MET A 10 28.49 -29.99 -1.50
C MET A 10 27.08 -29.67 -0.98
N LEU A 11 26.23 -30.68 -0.74
CA LEU A 11 24.92 -30.49 -0.13
C LEU A 11 25.02 -29.96 1.31
N LEU A 12 26.00 -30.43 2.07
CA LEU A 12 26.25 -29.99 3.44
C LEU A 12 26.83 -28.57 3.49
N GLN A 13 27.65 -28.17 2.51
CA GLN A 13 28.06 -26.79 2.32
C GLN A 13 26.90 -25.89 1.86
N MET A 14 26.07 -26.34 0.92
CA MET A 14 24.89 -25.59 0.47
C MET A 14 23.86 -25.42 1.59
N ASP A 15 23.70 -26.42 2.45
CA ASP A 15 22.84 -26.35 3.64
C ASP A 15 23.44 -25.48 4.75
N ARG A 16 24.77 -25.36 4.84
CA ARG A 16 25.43 -24.39 5.74
C ARG A 16 25.39 -22.96 5.19
N LEU A 17 25.44 -22.79 3.87
CA LEU A 17 25.36 -21.50 3.19
C LEU A 17 23.93 -20.97 3.13
N SER A 18 22.92 -21.83 3.00
CA SER A 18 21.51 -21.45 3.15
C SER A 18 21.17 -21.07 4.61
N ARG A 19 21.97 -21.55 5.57
CA ARG A 19 21.92 -21.19 7.00
C ARG A 19 22.73 -19.94 7.37
N ILE A 20 23.08 -19.09 6.40
CA ILE A 20 23.46 -17.70 6.69
C ILE A 20 22.23 -17.02 7.31
N ARG A 21 22.21 -17.08 8.64
CA ARG A 21 21.28 -16.54 9.63
C ARG A 21 21.11 -15.03 9.49
N ILE A 22 20.45 -14.57 8.42
CA ILE A 22 20.14 -13.15 8.19
C ILE A 22 18.63 -12.89 8.26
N LEU A 23 17.76 -13.90 8.29
CA LEU A 23 16.30 -13.69 8.29
C LEU A 23 15.50 -14.69 9.12
N GLU A 24 16.03 -15.21 10.23
CA GLU A 24 15.10 -15.62 11.30
C GLU A 24 14.63 -14.34 12.00
N PRO A 25 13.33 -14.01 12.00
CA PRO A 25 12.84 -12.83 12.68
C PRO A 25 13.14 -12.98 14.18
N GLU A 26 14.05 -12.14 14.70
CA GLU A 26 14.37 -12.08 16.14
C GLU A 26 13.07 -12.08 16.95
N ASP A 27 12.96 -12.99 17.92
CA ASP A 27 11.80 -13.04 18.81
C ASP A 27 11.70 -11.73 19.58
N GLU A 28 10.68 -10.93 19.27
CA GLU A 28 10.48 -9.59 19.84
C GLU A 28 10.46 -9.62 21.37
N THR A 29 10.09 -10.75 21.98
CA THR A 29 10.05 -11.02 23.42
C THR A 29 11.41 -10.92 24.11
N SER A 30 12.52 -11.09 23.38
CA SER A 30 13.89 -10.99 23.90
C SER A 30 14.41 -9.54 24.00
N LEU A 31 13.76 -8.59 23.32
CA LEU A 31 14.22 -7.20 23.23
C LEU A 31 13.70 -6.33 24.38
N SER A 32 14.56 -5.43 24.86
CA SER A 32 14.20 -4.42 25.86
C SER A 32 13.10 -3.47 25.33
N GLN A 33 12.22 -2.98 26.22
CA GLN A 33 11.15 -2.04 25.85
C GLN A 33 11.70 -0.77 25.18
N MET A 34 12.87 -0.28 25.62
CA MET A 34 13.51 0.89 25.02
C MET A 34 13.99 0.61 23.62
N GLU A 35 14.55 -0.57 23.38
CA GLU A 35 14.99 -0.98 22.05
C GLU A 35 13.81 -1.07 21.07
N ARG A 36 12.68 -1.66 21.49
CA ARG A 36 11.46 -1.69 20.66
C ARG A 36 10.96 -0.29 20.31
N ARG A 37 11.01 0.66 21.26
CA ARG A 37 10.64 2.07 21.02
C ARG A 37 11.57 2.73 20.02
N VAL A 38 12.89 2.57 20.19
CA VAL A 38 13.91 3.13 19.29
C VAL A 38 13.77 2.55 17.89
N ARG A 39 13.64 1.21 17.74
CA ARG A 39 13.42 0.55 16.44
C ARG A 39 12.15 1.07 15.75
N ARG A 40 11.06 1.30 16.50
CA ARG A 40 9.83 1.88 15.95
C ARG A 40 10.01 3.32 15.46
N ILE A 41 10.68 4.16 16.24
CA ILE A 41 10.95 5.56 15.86
C ILE A 41 11.86 5.61 14.64
N LEU A 42 12.94 4.81 14.60
CA LEU A 42 13.83 4.71 13.45
C LEU A 42 13.10 4.22 12.20
N SER A 43 12.25 3.19 12.32
CA SER A 43 11.45 2.68 11.20
C SER A 43 10.50 3.73 10.64
N ILE A 44 9.79 4.46 11.50
CA ILE A 44 8.91 5.55 11.09
C ILE A 44 9.72 6.69 10.44
N GLY A 45 10.81 7.11 11.07
CA GLY A 45 11.68 8.17 10.57
C GLY A 45 12.28 7.83 9.21
N TYR A 46 12.76 6.59 9.02
CA TYR A 46 13.27 6.09 7.75
C TYR A 46 12.19 6.12 6.66
N ARG A 47 10.98 5.64 6.94
CA ARG A 47 9.88 5.66 5.96
C ARG A 47 9.47 7.07 5.59
N LEU A 48 9.46 7.99 6.56
CA LEU A 48 9.18 9.40 6.31
C LEU A 48 10.25 10.03 5.41
N ALA A 49 11.54 9.78 5.72
CA ALA A 49 12.66 10.26 4.91
C ALA A 49 12.60 9.69 3.48
N LEU A 50 12.32 8.39 3.33
CA LEU A 50 12.15 7.74 2.04
C LEU A 50 10.96 8.31 1.25
N ALA A 51 9.83 8.56 1.92
CA ALA A 51 8.66 9.17 1.29
C ALA A 51 8.98 10.60 0.79
N ILE A 52 9.70 11.41 1.58
CA ILE A 52 10.14 12.75 1.16
C ILE A 52 11.09 12.66 -0.03
N PHE A 53 12.09 11.77 0.04
CA PHE A 53 13.05 11.55 -1.03
C PHE A 53 12.38 11.17 -2.35
N ILE A 54 11.48 10.17 -2.32
CA ILE A 54 10.72 9.72 -3.49
C ILE A 54 9.80 10.82 -4.02
N THR A 55 9.15 11.58 -3.14
CA THR A 55 8.28 12.69 -3.55
C THR A 55 9.06 13.79 -4.27
N ALA A 56 10.26 14.12 -3.78
CA ALA A 56 11.15 15.07 -4.43
C ALA A 56 11.60 14.59 -5.82
N HIS A 57 11.99 13.31 -5.95
CA HIS A 57 12.42 12.75 -7.22
C HIS A 57 11.28 12.65 -8.24
N ILE A 58 10.08 12.25 -7.81
CA ILE A 58 8.90 12.22 -8.67
C ILE A 58 8.55 13.63 -9.14
N PHE A 59 8.67 14.64 -8.28
CA PHE A 59 8.46 16.03 -8.67
C PHE A 59 9.49 16.48 -9.71
N ASP A 60 10.78 16.25 -9.46
CA ASP A 60 11.85 16.62 -10.39
C ASP A 60 11.69 15.88 -11.73
N PHE A 61 11.33 14.61 -11.71
CA PHE A 61 11.08 13.83 -12.92
C PHE A 61 9.86 14.35 -13.70
N LEU A 62 8.74 14.63 -13.04
CA LEU A 62 7.51 15.04 -13.72
C LEU A 62 7.53 16.50 -14.19
N PHE A 63 8.16 17.41 -13.44
CA PHE A 63 8.09 18.84 -13.74
C PHE A 63 9.38 19.42 -14.34
N SER A 64 10.45 18.63 -14.48
CA SER A 64 11.63 19.07 -15.20
C SER A 64 11.37 19.17 -16.70
N SER A 65 11.63 20.35 -17.26
CA SER A 65 11.53 20.60 -18.69
C SER A 65 12.64 19.94 -19.51
N VAL A 66 13.60 19.26 -18.87
CA VAL A 66 14.52 18.31 -19.57
C VAL A 66 13.74 17.12 -20.14
N TRP A 67 12.64 16.72 -19.51
CA TRP A 67 11.78 15.64 -19.99
C TRP A 67 10.61 16.19 -20.81
N MET A 68 10.17 15.44 -21.83
CA MET A 68 9.12 15.88 -22.76
C MET A 68 7.82 16.27 -22.08
N HIS A 69 7.34 15.49 -21.11
CA HIS A 69 6.10 15.80 -20.39
C HIS A 69 6.23 17.07 -19.54
N GLY A 70 7.38 17.26 -18.88
CA GLY A 70 7.67 18.47 -18.11
C GLY A 70 7.86 19.70 -19.01
N TYR A 71 8.44 19.54 -20.20
CA TYR A 71 8.58 20.61 -21.19
C TYR A 71 7.22 21.09 -21.71
N ILE A 72 6.35 20.16 -22.12
CA ILE A 72 5.00 20.48 -22.59
C ILE A 72 4.16 21.08 -21.45
N TRP A 73 4.37 20.61 -20.21
CA TRP A 73 3.74 21.23 -19.04
C TRP A 73 4.20 22.68 -18.89
N SER A 74 5.50 22.95 -18.93
CA SER A 74 6.12 24.29 -18.83
C SER A 74 5.60 25.27 -19.88
N LEU A 75 5.45 24.83 -21.13
CA LEU A 75 4.91 25.66 -22.22
C LEU A 75 3.42 25.98 -22.08
N ASN A 76 2.70 25.18 -21.29
CA ASN A 76 1.26 25.34 -21.09
C ASN A 76 0.93 26.05 -19.76
N LEU A 77 1.91 26.52 -18.99
CA LEU A 77 1.62 27.40 -17.87
C LEU A 77 1.14 28.77 -18.38
N PRO A 78 0.17 29.39 -17.70
CA PRO A 78 -0.20 30.78 -17.92
C PRO A 78 0.88 31.68 -17.30
N ILE A 79 2.08 31.70 -17.89
CA ILE A 79 3.13 32.65 -17.52
C ILE A 79 3.18 33.70 -18.64
N ASP A 80 3.21 34.99 -18.26
CA ASP A 80 3.28 36.14 -19.19
C ASP A 80 4.57 36.20 -20.03
N LEU A 81 5.41 35.17 -19.95
CA LEU A 81 6.66 35.04 -20.68
C LEU A 81 6.49 33.92 -21.70
N ASP A 82 6.54 34.25 -22.99
CA ASP A 82 6.58 33.25 -24.04
C ASP A 82 7.90 32.45 -23.91
N MET A 83 7.78 31.21 -23.43
CA MET A 83 8.92 30.29 -23.25
C MET A 83 9.13 29.40 -24.48
N SER A 84 8.33 29.58 -25.56
CA SER A 84 8.42 28.75 -26.77
C SER A 84 9.78 28.86 -27.47
N ASP A 85 10.42 30.03 -27.40
CA ASP A 85 11.73 30.29 -27.99
C ASP A 85 12.91 29.90 -27.08
N LYS A 86 12.64 29.41 -25.86
CA LYS A 86 13.71 29.06 -24.89
C LYS A 86 14.03 27.57 -24.92
N SER A 87 15.31 27.25 -24.77
CA SER A 87 15.76 25.87 -24.61
C SER A 87 15.23 25.28 -23.29
N ALA A 88 15.02 23.96 -23.28
CA ALA A 88 14.62 23.22 -22.08
C ALA A 88 15.53 23.52 -20.86
N GLY A 89 16.84 23.63 -21.09
CA GLY A 89 17.79 24.00 -20.04
C GLY A 89 17.51 25.39 -19.46
N ALA A 90 17.26 26.39 -20.30
CA ALA A 90 16.97 27.75 -19.84
C ALA A 90 15.67 27.83 -19.03
N ILE A 91 14.66 27.02 -19.38
CA ILE A 91 13.41 26.91 -18.62
C ILE A 91 13.67 26.28 -17.24
N VAL A 92 14.43 25.18 -17.17
CA VAL A 92 14.80 24.57 -15.88
C VAL A 92 15.59 25.55 -15.01
N TYR A 93 16.57 26.25 -15.56
CA TYR A 93 17.36 27.23 -14.79
C TYR A 93 16.46 28.31 -14.20
N HIS A 94 15.52 28.84 -14.98
CA HIS A 94 14.58 29.84 -14.49
C HIS A 94 13.67 29.29 -13.38
N GLN A 95 13.20 28.04 -13.50
CA GLN A 95 12.40 27.38 -12.46
C GLN A 95 13.19 27.17 -11.16
N LEU A 96 14.47 26.81 -11.25
CA LEU A 96 15.36 26.64 -10.09
C LEU A 96 15.74 27.97 -9.44
N GLU A 97 15.76 29.06 -10.20
CA GLU A 97 16.01 30.41 -9.69
C GLU A 97 14.81 30.95 -8.89
N GLN A 98 13.59 30.59 -9.28
CA GLN A 98 12.37 31.04 -8.61
C GLN A 98 12.09 30.34 -7.27
N VAL A 99 12.54 29.10 -7.07
CA VAL A 99 12.26 28.33 -5.84
C VAL A 99 13.55 27.71 -5.30
N GLY A 100 13.96 28.17 -4.12
CA GLY A 100 15.19 27.71 -3.48
C GLY A 100 15.12 26.24 -3.02
N GLN A 101 16.27 25.59 -2.87
CA GLN A 101 16.33 24.17 -2.48
C GLN A 101 15.64 23.89 -1.12
N ILE A 102 15.76 24.83 -0.17
CA ILE A 102 15.12 24.71 1.15
C ILE A 102 13.59 24.80 1.03
N GLU A 103 13.08 25.71 0.20
CA GLU A 103 11.64 25.84 -0.04
C GLU A 103 11.08 24.58 -0.69
N ARG A 104 11.79 24.00 -1.67
CA ARG A 104 11.43 22.72 -2.29
C ARG A 104 11.37 21.61 -1.25
N LEU A 105 12.36 21.51 -0.36
CA LEU A 105 12.38 20.51 0.70
C LEU A 105 11.19 20.69 1.67
N ILE A 106 10.88 21.91 2.07
CA ILE A 106 9.73 22.23 2.93
C ILE A 106 8.42 21.85 2.24
N LEU A 107 8.27 22.18 0.95
CA LEU A 107 7.08 21.85 0.16
C LEU A 107 6.89 20.34 0.01
N MET A 108 7.96 19.57 -0.25
CA MET A 108 7.87 18.10 -0.34
C MET A 108 7.53 17.48 1.01
N THR A 109 8.13 18.00 2.09
CA THR A 109 7.80 17.57 3.46
C THR A 109 6.33 17.84 3.78
N GLY A 110 5.82 19.03 3.46
CA GLY A 110 4.42 19.39 3.64
C GLY A 110 3.46 18.47 2.88
N LYS A 111 3.77 18.12 1.62
CA LYS A 111 2.97 17.18 0.81
C LYS A 111 2.93 15.79 1.44
N VAL A 112 4.07 15.27 1.90
CA VAL A 112 4.13 13.95 2.56
C VAL A 112 3.28 13.95 3.84
N LEU A 113 3.37 15.01 4.65
CA LEU A 113 2.56 15.14 5.87
C LEU A 113 1.06 15.24 5.56
N ALA A 114 0.66 16.01 4.55
CA ALA A 114 -0.74 16.12 4.14
C ALA A 114 -1.31 14.76 3.69
N ILE A 115 -0.56 14.01 2.89
CA ILE A 115 -0.99 12.67 2.43
C ILE A 115 -1.00 11.68 3.60
N ALA A 116 -0.02 11.75 4.51
CA ALA A 116 -0.03 10.94 5.73
C ALA A 116 -1.27 11.21 6.58
N LEU A 117 -1.69 12.48 6.74
CA LEU A 117 -2.93 12.85 7.42
C LEU A 117 -4.16 12.25 6.74
N VAL A 118 -4.29 12.40 5.42
CA VAL A 118 -5.39 11.81 4.64
C VAL A 118 -5.45 10.30 4.85
N MET A 119 -4.31 9.62 4.82
CA MET A 119 -4.26 8.18 5.07
C MET A 119 -4.63 7.79 6.50
N MET A 120 -4.24 8.59 7.51
CA MET A 120 -4.68 8.39 8.88
C MET A 120 -6.22 8.48 8.97
N PHE A 121 -6.83 9.48 8.36
CA PHE A 121 -8.30 9.62 8.31
C PHE A 121 -8.98 8.48 7.53
N CYS A 122 -8.36 7.96 6.46
CA CYS A 122 -8.88 6.82 5.71
C CYS A 122 -8.71 5.45 6.41
N GLY A 123 -8.16 5.44 7.64
CA GLY A 123 -8.03 4.26 8.47
C GLY A 123 -6.80 3.40 8.19
N PHE A 124 -5.81 3.89 7.42
CA PHE A 124 -4.55 3.18 7.21
C PHE A 124 -3.69 3.10 8.49
N ALA A 125 -3.96 3.96 9.48
CA ALA A 125 -3.32 3.91 10.79
C ALA A 125 -4.03 3.00 11.81
N SER A 126 -5.24 2.51 11.50
CA SER A 126 -6.11 1.79 12.45
C SER A 126 -5.65 0.36 12.81
N GLY A 127 -4.47 -0.07 12.36
CA GLY A 127 -3.89 -1.39 12.67
C GLY A 127 -4.57 -2.58 11.97
N LYS A 128 -5.63 -2.36 11.20
CA LYS A 128 -6.29 -3.38 10.38
C LYS A 128 -5.56 -3.52 9.04
N PRO A 129 -5.33 -4.75 8.53
CA PRO A 129 -4.74 -4.93 7.21
C PRO A 129 -5.61 -4.23 6.16
N GLN A 130 -5.01 -3.30 5.40
CA GLN A 130 -5.66 -2.62 4.29
C GLN A 130 -5.16 -3.21 2.97
N THR A 131 -6.05 -3.26 1.99
CA THR A 131 -5.69 -3.76 0.65
C THR A 131 -5.02 -2.66 -0.17
N ILE A 132 -4.03 -3.05 -0.99
CA ILE A 132 -3.39 -2.15 -1.97
C ILE A 132 -4.45 -1.55 -2.91
N TRP A 133 -5.50 -2.31 -3.21
CA TRP A 133 -6.62 -1.85 -4.02
C TRP A 133 -7.34 -0.63 -3.45
N LYS A 134 -7.52 -0.58 -2.12
CA LYS A 134 -8.11 0.59 -1.46
C LYS A 134 -7.21 1.81 -1.59
N LEU A 135 -5.90 1.63 -1.45
CA LEU A 135 -4.92 2.70 -1.65
C LEU A 135 -4.94 3.21 -3.09
N PHE A 136 -4.96 2.30 -4.07
CA PHE A 136 -5.04 2.65 -5.49
C PHE A 136 -6.30 3.46 -5.81
N ARG A 137 -7.47 3.03 -5.33
CA ARG A 137 -8.73 3.78 -5.48
C ARG A 137 -8.67 5.16 -4.84
N LEU A 138 -8.13 5.27 -3.62
CA LEU A 138 -7.96 6.55 -2.94
C LEU A 138 -7.08 7.50 -3.75
N SER A 139 -5.95 7.01 -4.26
CA SER A 139 -5.05 7.78 -5.11
C SER A 139 -5.72 8.22 -6.41
N MET A 140 -6.52 7.36 -7.04
CA MET A 140 -7.28 7.73 -8.25
C MET A 140 -8.29 8.84 -7.95
N CYS A 141 -9.01 8.76 -6.83
CA CYS A 141 -9.94 9.81 -6.43
C CYS A 141 -9.21 11.14 -6.19
N ILE A 142 -8.08 11.13 -5.47
CA ILE A 142 -7.30 12.34 -5.18
C ILE A 142 -6.69 12.92 -6.46
N GLY A 143 -6.14 12.09 -7.33
CA GLY A 143 -5.61 12.53 -8.62
C GLY A 143 -6.69 13.10 -9.54
N GLY A 144 -7.85 12.45 -9.62
CA GLY A 144 -9.00 12.92 -10.39
C GLY A 144 -9.53 14.25 -9.87
N LEU A 145 -9.73 14.38 -8.54
CA LEU A 145 -10.14 15.63 -7.92
C LEU A 145 -9.09 16.74 -8.13
N GLY A 146 -7.80 16.43 -7.97
CA GLY A 146 -6.72 17.37 -8.24
C GLY A 146 -6.72 17.86 -9.69
N GLY A 147 -6.89 16.94 -10.64
CA GLY A 147 -7.00 17.25 -12.06
C GLY A 147 -8.22 18.10 -12.39
N LEU A 148 -9.37 17.89 -11.74
CA LEU A 148 -10.59 18.68 -11.98
C LEU A 148 -10.60 20.05 -11.29
N LEU A 149 -10.05 20.16 -10.09
CA LEU A 149 -10.06 21.40 -9.31
C LEU A 149 -9.09 22.45 -9.87
N ARG A 150 -7.93 22.02 -10.38
CA ARG A 150 -6.91 22.92 -10.94
C ARG A 150 -7.38 23.79 -12.11
N PRO A 151 -8.03 23.26 -13.16
CA PRO A 151 -8.52 24.08 -14.26
C PRO A 151 -9.63 25.03 -13.80
N MET A 152 -10.43 24.66 -12.79
CA MET A 152 -11.41 25.55 -12.17
C MET A 152 -10.78 26.73 -11.43
N GLN A 153 -9.61 26.53 -10.80
CA GLN A 153 -8.90 27.55 -10.01
C GLN A 153 -8.06 28.49 -10.88
N LEU A 154 -7.35 27.95 -11.88
CA LEU A 154 -6.27 28.67 -12.57
C LEU A 154 -6.55 28.95 -14.06
N LYS A 155 -7.77 28.65 -14.57
CA LYS A 155 -8.09 28.68 -16.01
C LYS A 155 -7.02 27.97 -16.87
N GLN A 156 -6.46 26.90 -16.32
CA GLN A 156 -5.30 26.22 -16.88
C GLN A 156 -5.72 25.30 -18.02
N ARG A 157 -4.84 25.09 -19.01
CA ARG A 157 -5.08 24.16 -20.12
C ARG A 157 -5.25 22.72 -19.61
N MET A 158 -6.09 21.94 -20.29
CA MET A 158 -6.41 20.55 -19.93
C MET A 158 -5.17 19.66 -19.77
N PHE A 159 -4.15 19.84 -20.62
CA PHE A 159 -2.92 19.05 -20.54
C PHE A 159 -2.20 19.25 -19.20
N SER A 160 -2.00 20.50 -18.76
CA SER A 160 -1.29 20.77 -17.51
C SER A 160 -2.10 20.36 -16.29
N SER A 161 -3.42 20.51 -16.35
CA SER A 161 -4.35 20.01 -15.32
C SER A 161 -4.30 18.49 -15.19
N LEU A 162 -4.32 17.75 -16.30
CA LEU A 162 -4.20 16.28 -16.31
C LEU A 162 -2.84 15.84 -15.78
N HIS A 163 -1.77 16.51 -16.19
CA HIS A 163 -0.42 16.24 -15.73
C HIS A 163 -0.27 16.42 -14.21
N GLU A 164 -0.84 17.50 -13.65
CA GLU A 164 -0.89 17.72 -12.20
C GLU A 164 -1.78 16.71 -11.47
N GLY A 165 -2.92 16.32 -12.06
CA GLY A 165 -3.78 15.25 -11.52
C GLY A 165 -3.07 13.90 -11.47
N PHE A 166 -2.32 13.56 -12.53
CA PHE A 166 -1.48 12.36 -12.58
C PHE A 166 -0.39 12.41 -11.52
N TYR A 167 0.30 13.55 -11.35
CA TYR A 167 1.26 13.73 -10.27
C TYR A 167 0.63 13.48 -8.90
N CYS A 168 -0.52 14.07 -8.61
CA CYS A 168 -1.26 13.88 -7.35
C CYS A 168 -1.61 12.39 -7.10
N PHE A 169 -2.02 11.67 -8.14
CA PHE A 169 -2.23 10.23 -8.07
C PHE A 169 -0.94 9.48 -7.71
N VAL A 170 0.14 9.71 -8.46
CA VAL A 170 1.42 9.00 -8.30
C VAL A 170 2.03 9.23 -6.91
N ILE A 171 2.06 10.47 -6.42
CA ILE A 171 2.65 10.76 -5.10
C ILE A 171 1.81 10.16 -3.98
N THR A 172 0.48 10.23 -4.08
CA THR A 172 -0.42 9.69 -3.05
C THR A 172 -0.28 8.18 -2.95
N PHE A 173 -0.21 7.51 -4.10
CA PHE A 173 0.02 6.07 -4.14
C PHE A 173 1.40 5.70 -3.60
N SER A 174 2.46 6.40 -4.03
CA SER A 174 3.83 6.10 -3.64
C SER A 174 4.08 6.33 -2.15
N ILE A 175 3.67 7.48 -1.62
CA ILE A 175 3.74 7.78 -0.18
C ILE A 175 2.92 6.78 0.60
N GLY A 176 1.72 6.44 0.10
CA GLY A 176 0.87 5.47 0.76
C GLY A 176 1.45 4.07 0.80
N ALA A 177 2.08 3.61 -0.28
CA ALA A 177 2.77 2.34 -0.29
C ALA A 177 3.94 2.34 0.71
N ILE A 178 4.78 3.38 0.70
CA ILE A 178 5.94 3.50 1.58
C ILE A 178 5.54 3.50 3.06
N LEU A 179 4.48 4.24 3.42
CA LEU A 179 4.04 4.33 4.80
C LEU A 179 3.23 3.10 5.25
N ALA A 180 2.44 2.49 4.36
CA ALA A 180 1.59 1.34 4.66
C ALA A 180 2.34 0.00 4.70
N VAL A 181 3.47 -0.15 4.00
CA VAL A 181 4.29 -1.36 4.05
C VAL A 181 4.87 -1.52 5.46
N ARG A 182 4.24 -2.35 6.29
CA ARG A 182 4.76 -2.81 7.58
C ARG A 182 5.60 -4.06 7.36
N SER A 183 6.90 -3.90 7.13
CA SER A 183 7.84 -5.02 6.95
C SER A 183 7.99 -5.93 8.19
N THR A 184 7.36 -5.61 9.32
CA THR A 184 7.61 -6.26 10.61
C THR A 184 6.36 -6.92 11.23
N GLU A 185 5.17 -6.75 10.66
CA GLU A 185 3.99 -7.48 11.13
C GLU A 185 3.84 -8.76 10.31
N ARG A 186 4.18 -9.90 10.93
CA ARG A 186 4.11 -11.24 10.37
C ARG A 186 2.79 -11.46 9.60
N LEU A 187 2.89 -12.05 8.42
CA LEU A 187 1.80 -12.83 7.83
C LEU A 187 1.32 -13.83 8.90
N PRO A 188 0.00 -14.05 9.09
CA PRO A 188 -0.46 -15.09 9.99
C PRO A 188 0.20 -16.39 9.54
N SER A 189 1.08 -16.92 10.38
CA SER A 189 1.63 -18.25 10.18
C SER A 189 0.41 -19.17 10.16
N SER A 190 0.19 -19.88 9.05
CA SER A 190 -0.67 -21.04 9.07
C SER A 190 0.05 -22.10 9.91
N VAL A 191 -0.01 -21.92 11.22
CA VAL A 191 0.14 -23.03 12.15
C VAL A 191 -1.08 -23.89 11.85
N GLY A 192 -0.86 -24.88 10.99
CA GLY A 192 -1.79 -25.95 10.77
C GLY A 192 -2.17 -26.48 12.14
N VAL A 193 -3.43 -26.30 12.49
CA VAL A 193 -4.09 -27.09 13.51
C VAL A 193 -4.05 -28.51 12.97
N VAL A 194 -3.00 -29.26 13.32
CA VAL A 194 -3.01 -30.71 13.17
C VAL A 194 -3.83 -31.23 14.34
N GLU A 195 -5.12 -31.39 14.04
CA GLU A 195 -6.09 -32.13 14.82
C GLU A 195 -5.59 -33.58 14.97
N PRO A 196 -5.51 -34.16 16.19
CA PRO A 196 -5.14 -35.55 16.35
C PRO A 196 -6.35 -36.42 15.99
N GLU A 197 -6.38 -36.87 14.74
CA GLU A 197 -7.27 -37.95 14.29
C GLU A 197 -6.75 -39.28 14.85
N ALA A 198 -7.32 -39.74 15.96
CA ALA A 198 -7.18 -41.13 16.43
C ALA A 198 -8.34 -41.54 17.34
N ALA A 199 -9.50 -41.84 16.74
CA ALA A 199 -10.43 -42.87 17.22
C ALA A 199 -11.53 -43.08 16.17
N ALA A 200 -11.20 -43.90 15.16
CA ALA A 200 -12.19 -44.46 14.27
C ALA A 200 -13.13 -45.42 15.03
N ASP A 201 -14.36 -45.48 14.52
CA ASP A 201 -15.20 -46.68 14.43
C ASP A 201 -16.15 -47.01 15.59
N LYS A 202 -17.41 -46.58 15.45
CA LYS A 202 -18.58 -47.48 15.59
C LYS A 202 -19.86 -46.89 15.00
N ARG A 203 -20.18 -47.37 13.80
CA ARG A 203 -21.51 -47.79 13.29
C ARG A 203 -22.73 -46.88 13.51
N LEU A 204 -23.14 -46.21 12.42
CA LEU A 204 -24.54 -45.90 12.10
C LEU A 204 -25.11 -47.05 11.25
N GLY A 205 -26.22 -47.65 11.68
CA GLY A 205 -27.06 -48.49 10.83
C GLY A 205 -27.72 -49.69 11.52
N GLU A 206 -28.87 -49.47 12.18
CA GLU A 206 -30.00 -50.42 12.29
C GLU A 206 -31.19 -49.63 12.87
N VAL A 207 -32.15 -49.23 12.04
CA VAL A 207 -33.47 -49.87 11.84
C VAL A 207 -34.35 -49.81 13.11
N SER A 208 -35.38 -48.97 13.01
CA SER A 208 -36.48 -48.80 13.96
C SER A 208 -37.33 -50.07 14.08
N PRO A 209 -37.90 -50.38 15.26
CA PRO A 209 -39.13 -51.14 15.35
C PRO A 209 -40.30 -50.25 15.79
N ASP A 210 -41.45 -50.59 15.24
CA ASP A 210 -42.79 -50.03 15.42
C ASP A 210 -43.30 -50.03 16.87
N ARG A 211 -44.50 -49.41 17.01
CA ARG A 211 -45.55 -49.60 18.04
C ARG A 211 -45.63 -48.42 19.03
N GLU A 212 -46.75 -47.72 19.27
CA GLU A 212 -48.17 -48.11 19.23
C GLU A 212 -49.08 -46.86 19.18
N GLU A 213 -50.34 -47.10 18.84
CA GLU A 213 -51.50 -46.22 18.64
C GLU A 213 -51.77 -45.18 19.74
N ASN A 214 -52.32 -44.00 19.37
CA ASN A 214 -53.70 -43.69 19.77
C ASN A 214 -54.35 -42.56 18.95
N ASN A 215 -55.61 -42.81 18.59
CA ASN A 215 -56.54 -42.00 17.81
C ASN A 215 -57.23 -40.92 18.66
N ASN A 216 -57.59 -39.77 18.05
CA ASN A 216 -59.00 -39.43 17.76
C ASN A 216 -59.15 -38.01 17.18
N ASN A 217 -59.70 -37.96 15.95
CA ASN A 217 -60.78 -37.10 15.42
C ASN A 217 -61.01 -35.71 16.06
N THR A 218 -61.21 -34.64 15.28
CA THR A 218 -62.44 -34.46 14.48
C THR A 218 -62.29 -33.29 13.48
N ALA A 219 -62.72 -33.55 12.24
CA ALA A 219 -63.38 -32.69 11.24
C ALA A 219 -63.89 -31.31 11.74
N LYS A 220 -64.08 -30.23 10.97
CA LYS A 220 -64.55 -30.02 9.58
C LYS A 220 -64.75 -28.50 9.43
N GLU A 221 -64.67 -27.97 8.20
CA GLU A 221 -65.45 -26.81 7.67
C GLU A 221 -65.27 -25.45 8.39
N GLU A 222 -65.49 -24.27 7.84
CA GLU A 222 -65.72 -23.72 6.52
C GLU A 222 -65.45 -22.20 6.64
N MET A 223 -65.29 -21.59 5.48
CA MET A 223 -65.20 -20.16 5.21
C MET A 223 -66.56 -19.47 5.43
N LYS A 224 -66.62 -18.28 6.09
CA LYS A 224 -67.33 -17.04 5.65
C LYS A 224 -67.71 -16.05 6.76
N GLU A 225 -67.59 -14.77 6.38
CA GLU A 225 -68.44 -13.59 6.69
C GLU A 225 -68.62 -13.16 8.16
N GLU A 226 -68.00 -12.04 8.54
CA GLU A 226 -68.59 -10.67 8.50
C GLU A 226 -67.48 -9.60 8.45
#